data_AF-A0A2U2BVJ2-F1
#
_entry.id   AF-A0A2U2BVJ2-F1
#
_cell.length_a   1.000
_cell.length_b   1.000
_cell.length_c   1.000
_cell.angle_alpha   90.00
_cell.angle_beta   90.00
_cell.angle_gamma   90.00
#
_symmetry.space_group_name_H-M   'P 1'
#
loop_
_entity.id
_entity.type
_entity.pdbx_description
1 polymer ?
#
loop_
_entity_poly.entity_id
_entity_poly.type
_entity_poly.pdbx_seq_one_letter_code
_entity_poly.pdbx_strand_id
1 'polypeptide(L)'
;MTNEAKSARKPRLTLWLLIGAGALFVALLVAAGVLLREQIFQTFLDPGVPFQTYEAPPEPDYAGDAAWIVRPGSSFAETERPAIFFVHPTTYDGGEHWNAPYDRPQELAELEDIILPNYAAPFLVEEAGLYAPLYRQAALYTFMNNREDAVLARRFAYEDVRRAFDAFRDQIGDERAFVLVGVGQGALHGLGLLIDEIGPNEDLRGRMAAAYLLEAPVPMDLFSGPLLDTPPCTEPEDVRCVIGYATARSNDRGRVYALSDRWMSWTPTGELDYVEGRGLLCINPLLWTRTEDFAPARLHRGGAAAQGLSLADTPSPMPSQMGAQCQNGLLMIERPRSRALRRPGRLGEDRRVAPFNLFYFDLQFDAARRIAEVEAILEEERRYAPPLGEPEEVDVAPVEPVDGDGG
;
A
#
# COMPACT_ATOMS: atom_id res chain seq x y z
N MET A 1 64.50 7.33 67.45
CA MET A 1 64.49 6.61 66.16
C MET A 1 63.15 6.90 65.51
N THR A 2 63.18 7.77 64.51
CA THR A 2 62.03 8.41 63.86
C THR A 2 61.37 7.46 62.87
N ASN A 3 60.05 7.31 63.02
CA ASN A 3 59.18 6.60 62.08
C ASN A 3 58.51 7.68 61.22
N GLU A 4 59.05 7.98 60.04
CA GLU A 4 58.44 8.89 59.09
C GLU A 4 57.54 8.11 58.12
N ALA A 5 56.26 8.42 58.17
CA ALA A 5 55.20 7.82 57.37
C ALA A 5 55.27 8.30 55.91
N LYS A 6 55.14 7.34 54.98
CA LYS A 6 54.87 7.56 53.55
C LYS A 6 53.57 8.38 53.36
N SER A 7 53.63 9.52 52.67
CA SER A 7 52.44 10.25 52.23
C SER A 7 52.40 10.51 50.71
N ALA A 8 51.44 9.82 50.08
CA ALA A 8 50.58 10.24 48.97
C ALA A 8 51.13 11.02 47.76
N ARG A 9 51.60 10.29 46.73
CA ARG A 9 51.45 10.67 45.30
C ARG A 9 50.43 9.73 44.63
N LYS A 10 49.12 9.94 44.83
CA LYS A 10 48.06 9.19 44.12
C LYS A 10 46.91 10.00 43.47
N PRO A 11 46.72 11.33 43.63
CA PRO A 11 45.49 11.98 43.17
C PRO A 11 45.35 12.06 41.64
N ARG A 12 46.46 12.12 40.90
CA ARG A 12 46.45 12.21 39.43
C ARG A 12 46.04 10.90 38.76
N LEU A 13 46.48 9.75 39.27
CA LEU A 13 46.16 8.44 38.67
C LEU A 13 44.67 8.10 38.88
N THR A 14 44.13 8.35 40.07
CA THR A 14 42.69 8.19 40.34
C THR A 14 41.83 9.11 39.48
N LEU A 15 42.26 10.36 39.25
CA LEU A 15 41.54 11.28 38.36
C LEU A 15 41.51 10.78 36.91
N TRP A 16 42.64 10.30 36.37
CA TRP A 16 42.70 9.73 35.02
C TRP A 16 41.90 8.42 34.89
N LEU A 17 41.87 7.58 35.94
CA LEU A 17 41.03 6.39 35.97
C LEU A 17 39.54 6.74 35.99
N LEU A 18 39.13 7.77 36.74
CA LEU A 18 37.74 8.25 36.75
C LEU A 18 37.34 8.87 35.41
N ILE A 19 38.22 9.66 34.78
CA ILE A 19 38.00 10.20 33.44
C ILE A 19 37.88 9.06 32.42
N GLY A 20 38.78 8.07 32.47
CA GLY A 20 38.75 6.90 31.59
C GLY A 20 37.49 6.05 31.77
N ALA A 21 37.08 5.79 33.01
CA ALA A 21 35.84 5.10 33.32
C ALA A 21 34.60 5.88 32.85
N GLY A 22 34.59 7.20 33.05
CA GLY A 22 33.53 8.08 32.55
C GLY A 22 33.44 8.08 31.02
N ALA A 23 34.58 8.19 30.33
CA ALA A 23 34.64 8.12 28.87
C ALA A 23 34.18 6.76 28.34
N LEU A 24 34.59 5.66 28.98
CA LEU A 24 34.14 4.31 28.64
C LEU A 24 32.62 4.16 28.87
N PHE A 25 32.10 4.66 29.99
CA PHE A 25 30.67 4.63 30.29
C PHE A 25 29.86 5.40 29.24
N VAL A 26 30.29 6.61 28.87
CA VAL A 26 29.67 7.39 27.79
C VAL A 26 29.75 6.65 26.45
N ALA A 27 30.90 6.05 26.13
CA ALA A 27 31.05 5.26 24.90
C ALA A 27 30.11 4.04 24.88
N LEU A 28 29.93 3.36 26.01
CA LEU A 28 28.97 2.25 26.15
C LEU A 28 27.52 2.73 26.02
N LEU A 29 27.16 3.89 26.59
CA LEU A 29 25.83 4.48 26.43
C LEU A 29 25.56 4.86 24.96
N VAL A 30 26.54 5.46 24.27
CA VAL A 30 26.42 5.79 22.84
C VAL A 30 26.29 4.50 22.01
N ALA A 31 27.12 3.49 22.29
CA ALA A 31 27.04 2.20 21.60
C ALA A 31 25.68 1.52 21.83
N ALA A 32 25.19 1.49 23.08
CA ALA A 32 23.86 0.98 23.41
C ALA A 32 22.76 1.77 22.69
N GLY A 33 22.83 3.11 22.67
CA GLY A 33 21.89 3.95 21.93
C GLY A 33 21.88 3.65 20.43
N VAL A 34 23.04 3.42 19.81
CA VAL A 34 23.16 3.07 18.39
C VAL A 34 22.64 1.66 18.10
N LEU A 35 22.85 0.70 19.01
CA LEU A 35 22.41 -0.69 18.89
C LEU A 35 20.90 -0.84 19.12
N LEU A 36 20.35 -0.10 20.09
CA LEU A 36 18.94 -0.17 20.49
C LEU A 36 18.04 0.86 19.79
N ARG A 37 18.59 1.65 18.85
CA ARG A 37 17.89 2.76 18.19
C ARG A 37 16.53 2.38 17.59
N GLU A 38 16.40 1.18 17.03
CA GLU A 38 15.15 0.70 16.43
C GLU A 38 14.11 0.36 17.48
N GLN A 39 14.51 -0.24 18.59
CA GLN A 39 13.60 -0.54 19.71
C GLN A 39 13.16 0.74 20.42
N ILE A 40 14.09 1.69 20.61
CA ILE A 40 13.79 3.01 21.15
C ILE A 40 12.77 3.72 20.24
N PHE A 41 13.02 3.74 18.93
CA PHE A 41 12.11 4.32 17.95
C PHE A 41 10.73 3.67 18.01
N GLN A 42 10.65 2.33 17.99
CA GLN A 42 9.38 1.60 18.12
C GLN A 42 8.65 1.90 19.43
N THR A 43 9.37 2.08 20.54
CA THR A 43 8.74 2.39 21.84
C THR A 43 8.05 3.75 21.81
N PHE A 44 8.61 4.74 21.11
CA PHE A 44 7.98 6.05 20.95
C PHE A 44 6.76 6.05 20.02
N LEU A 45 6.59 5.00 19.21
CA LEU A 45 5.46 4.85 18.30
C LEU A 45 4.33 3.97 18.87
N ASP A 46 4.53 3.35 20.03
CA ASP A 46 3.52 2.52 20.70
C ASP A 46 2.45 3.42 21.38
N PRO A 47 1.16 3.27 21.03
CA PRO A 47 0.06 3.97 21.70
C PRO A 47 -0.05 3.71 23.20
N GLY A 48 0.55 2.63 23.70
CA GLY A 48 0.56 2.32 25.13
C GLY A 48 -0.79 1.87 25.69
N VAL A 49 -1.79 1.68 24.82
CA VAL A 49 -3.13 1.16 25.15
C VAL A 49 -3.45 -0.07 24.30
N PRO A 50 -4.05 -1.14 24.86
CA PRO A 50 -4.51 -2.29 24.07
C PRO A 50 -5.55 -1.86 23.03
N PHE A 51 -5.56 -2.49 21.85
CA PHE A 51 -6.47 -2.11 20.77
C PHE A 51 -7.95 -2.32 21.13
N GLN A 52 -8.25 -3.33 21.94
CA GLN A 52 -9.61 -3.71 22.33
C GLN A 52 -10.27 -2.66 23.24
N THR A 53 -9.46 -1.83 23.90
CA THR A 53 -9.93 -0.74 24.79
C THR A 53 -9.64 0.64 24.20
N TYR A 54 -9.08 0.69 22.99
CA TYR A 54 -8.71 1.91 22.30
C TYR A 54 -9.94 2.63 21.76
N GLU A 55 -10.03 3.93 22.01
CA GLU A 55 -11.05 4.78 21.41
C GLU A 55 -10.57 5.22 20.02
N ALA A 56 -11.16 4.63 18.98
CA ALA A 56 -10.81 4.95 17.61
C ALA A 56 -11.27 6.38 17.23
N PRO A 57 -10.54 7.06 16.33
CA PRO A 57 -10.97 8.35 15.82
C PRO A 57 -12.32 8.23 15.11
N PRO A 58 -13.07 9.34 14.95
CA PRO A 58 -14.34 9.36 14.23
C PRO A 58 -14.23 8.74 12.83
N GLU A 59 -15.27 8.04 12.43
CA GLU A 59 -15.36 7.41 11.12
C GLU A 59 -15.50 8.45 10.00
N PRO A 60 -14.79 8.30 8.86
CA PRO A 60 -15.01 9.13 7.69
C PRO A 60 -16.38 8.86 7.05
N ASP A 61 -17.08 9.92 6.64
CA ASP A 61 -18.31 9.82 5.85
C ASP A 61 -18.00 9.88 4.35
N TYR A 62 -17.96 8.71 3.70
CA TYR A 62 -17.61 8.59 2.28
C TYR A 62 -18.67 9.10 1.30
N ALA A 63 -19.86 9.50 1.78
CA ALA A 63 -20.82 10.23 0.95
C ALA A 63 -20.37 11.69 0.69
N GLY A 64 -19.62 12.27 1.62
CA GLY A 64 -19.15 13.66 1.57
C GLY A 64 -17.71 13.80 1.07
N ASP A 65 -17.40 14.95 0.45
CA ASP A 65 -16.08 15.22 -0.13
C ASP A 65 -14.94 15.27 0.91
N ALA A 66 -15.25 15.58 2.17
CA ALA A 66 -14.24 15.66 3.23
C ALA A 66 -13.54 14.33 3.53
N ALA A 67 -14.15 13.19 3.18
CA ALA A 67 -13.54 11.87 3.34
C ALA A 67 -12.68 11.44 2.14
N TRP A 68 -12.46 12.32 1.16
CA TRP A 68 -11.68 12.06 -0.04
C TRP A 68 -10.58 13.10 -0.17
N ILE A 69 -9.34 12.67 -0.44
CA ILE A 69 -8.27 13.61 -0.80
C ILE A 69 -8.43 14.05 -2.26
N VAL A 70 -8.90 13.14 -3.12
CA VAL A 70 -9.27 13.43 -4.50
C VAL A 70 -10.54 12.65 -4.84
N ARG A 71 -11.50 13.33 -5.45
CA ARG A 71 -12.74 12.78 -6.00
C ARG A 71 -13.19 13.64 -7.19
N PRO A 72 -13.58 13.07 -8.34
CA PRO A 72 -14.06 13.84 -9.47
C PRO A 72 -15.44 14.47 -9.19
N GLY A 73 -15.76 15.60 -9.85
CA GLY A 73 -17.10 16.20 -9.80
C GLY A 73 -17.28 17.49 -8.99
N SER A 74 -16.22 18.11 -8.46
CA SER A 74 -16.30 19.49 -7.93
C SER A 74 -16.11 20.58 -9.00
N SER A 75 -15.73 20.24 -10.25
CA SER A 75 -15.70 21.18 -11.39
C SER A 75 -15.45 20.55 -12.79
N PHE A 76 -15.37 19.23 -12.98
CA PHE A 76 -15.01 18.65 -14.29
C PHE A 76 -16.09 17.72 -14.86
N ALA A 77 -16.17 17.73 -16.19
CA ALA A 77 -17.29 17.27 -17.02
C ALA A 77 -17.48 15.75 -17.02
N GLU A 78 -18.73 15.33 -17.25
CA GLU A 78 -19.30 13.97 -17.22
C GLU A 78 -18.71 12.94 -18.21
N THR A 79 -17.49 13.12 -18.72
CA THR A 79 -16.85 12.18 -19.65
C THR A 79 -15.44 11.84 -19.19
N GLU A 80 -15.33 11.13 -18.07
CA GLU A 80 -14.06 10.62 -17.55
C GLU A 80 -14.13 9.09 -17.65
N ARG A 81 -13.43 8.45 -18.57
CA ARG A 81 -13.36 6.97 -18.64
C ARG A 81 -11.89 6.62 -18.84
N PRO A 82 -11.27 5.84 -17.94
CA PRO A 82 -11.81 4.99 -16.85
C PRO A 82 -11.83 5.69 -15.46
N ALA A 83 -12.20 4.96 -14.41
CA ALA A 83 -12.05 5.39 -13.00
C ALA A 83 -10.83 4.74 -12.31
N ILE A 84 -10.13 5.45 -11.44
CA ILE A 84 -9.03 4.93 -10.65
C ILE A 84 -9.40 4.98 -9.17
N PHE A 85 -9.49 3.82 -8.52
CA PHE A 85 -9.60 3.74 -7.06
C PHE A 85 -8.21 3.55 -6.46
N PHE A 86 -7.66 4.61 -5.87
CA PHE A 86 -6.30 4.65 -5.33
C PHE A 86 -6.28 4.58 -3.81
N VAL A 87 -5.81 3.46 -3.26
CA VAL A 87 -5.59 3.26 -1.83
C VAL A 87 -4.15 3.61 -1.48
N HIS A 88 -3.97 4.73 -0.79
CA HIS A 88 -2.67 5.25 -0.41
C HIS A 88 -1.97 4.38 0.67
N PRO A 89 -0.63 4.41 0.82
CA PRO A 89 0.07 3.78 1.93
C PRO A 89 -0.16 4.53 3.25
N THR A 90 0.38 4.00 4.35
CA THR A 90 0.43 4.75 5.60
C THR A 90 1.46 5.88 5.52
N THR A 91 1.04 7.10 5.87
CA THR A 91 1.87 8.30 6.13
C THR A 91 1.94 8.61 7.63
N TYR A 92 1.19 7.88 8.45
CA TYR A 92 1.17 8.06 9.90
C TYR A 92 2.13 7.12 10.61
N ASP A 93 3.01 7.66 11.45
CA ASP A 93 4.07 6.87 12.11
C ASP A 93 3.53 6.00 13.24
N GLY A 94 2.56 6.52 13.99
CA GLY A 94 2.14 6.02 15.29
C GLY A 94 2.41 7.02 16.41
N GLY A 95 2.39 6.55 17.65
CA GLY A 95 2.53 7.36 18.84
C GLY A 95 1.19 7.52 19.55
N GLU A 96 0.37 8.50 19.18
CA GLU A 96 -0.88 8.78 19.90
C GLU A 96 -1.98 7.73 19.65
N HIS A 97 -2.03 7.21 18.42
CA HIS A 97 -3.13 6.38 17.94
C HIS A 97 -2.63 5.10 17.27
N TRP A 98 -3.42 4.03 17.34
CA TRP A 98 -3.20 2.83 16.51
C TRP A 98 -3.53 3.12 15.03
N ASN A 99 -4.57 3.89 14.80
CA ASN A 99 -5.09 4.29 13.51
C ASN A 99 -5.24 5.81 13.47
N ALA A 100 -4.66 6.46 12.46
CA ALA A 100 -4.67 7.92 12.37
C ALA A 100 -6.11 8.45 12.22
N PRO A 101 -6.47 9.56 12.88
CA PRO A 101 -7.58 10.39 12.40
C PRO A 101 -7.34 10.75 10.93
N TYR A 102 -8.36 10.58 10.09
CA TYR A 102 -8.22 10.60 8.63
C TYR A 102 -7.95 12.00 8.06
N ASP A 103 -8.28 13.05 8.82
CA ASP A 103 -8.27 14.45 8.43
C ASP A 103 -7.07 15.24 8.99
N ARG A 104 -6.04 14.55 9.49
CA ARG A 104 -4.89 15.20 10.10
C ARG A 104 -4.08 16.01 9.09
N PRO A 105 -3.85 17.33 9.32
CA PRO A 105 -3.18 18.19 8.35
C PRO A 105 -1.76 17.75 7.95
N GLN A 106 -1.01 17.13 8.87
CA GLN A 106 0.34 16.66 8.59
C GLN A 106 0.32 15.48 7.60
N GLU A 107 -0.51 14.48 7.85
CA GLU A 107 -0.65 13.32 6.99
C GLU A 107 -1.27 13.69 5.64
N LEU A 108 -2.21 14.65 5.61
CA LEU A 108 -2.76 15.20 4.37
C LEU A 108 -1.68 15.88 3.52
N ALA A 109 -0.86 16.75 4.11
CA ALA A 109 0.23 17.40 3.39
C ALA A 109 1.24 16.38 2.82
N GLU A 110 1.56 15.32 3.56
CA GLU A 110 2.43 14.25 3.05
C GLU A 110 1.77 13.46 1.90
N LEU A 111 0.46 13.21 1.98
CA LEU A 111 -0.27 12.57 0.89
C LEU A 111 -0.26 13.44 -0.38
N GLU A 112 -0.56 14.73 -0.27
CA GLU A 112 -0.57 15.69 -1.38
C GLU A 112 0.82 15.92 -1.97
N ASP A 113 1.83 16.15 -1.13
CA ASP A 113 3.16 16.55 -1.60
C ASP A 113 3.99 15.36 -2.06
N ILE A 114 3.82 14.17 -1.50
CA ILE A 114 4.72 13.03 -1.73
C ILE A 114 3.99 11.86 -2.37
N ILE A 115 2.87 11.40 -1.81
CA ILE A 115 2.26 10.14 -2.24
C ILE A 115 1.54 10.28 -3.57
N LEU A 116 0.58 11.19 -3.67
CA LEU A 116 -0.26 11.34 -4.86
C LEU A 116 0.57 11.61 -6.13
N PRO A 117 1.55 12.54 -6.14
CA PRO A 117 2.34 12.82 -7.32
C PRO A 117 3.25 11.67 -7.73
N ASN A 118 3.67 10.79 -6.81
CA ASN A 118 4.54 9.66 -7.13
C ASN A 118 3.76 8.39 -7.50
N TYR A 119 2.61 8.15 -6.88
CA TYR A 119 1.95 6.85 -6.91
C TYR A 119 0.53 6.85 -7.48
N ALA A 120 -0.21 7.96 -7.41
CA ALA A 120 -1.51 8.07 -8.06
C ALA A 120 -1.38 8.65 -9.48
N ALA A 121 -0.57 9.70 -9.64
CA ALA A 121 -0.35 10.39 -10.91
C ALA A 121 0.06 9.48 -12.10
N PRO A 122 0.84 8.39 -11.94
CA PRO A 122 1.11 7.46 -13.05
C PRO A 122 -0.15 6.89 -13.70
N PHE A 123 -1.25 6.78 -12.96
CA PHE A 123 -2.50 6.17 -13.43
C PHE A 123 -3.49 7.20 -13.99
N LEU A 124 -3.17 8.49 -13.97
CA LEU A 124 -3.98 9.57 -14.56
C LEU A 124 -3.74 9.64 -16.09
N VAL A 125 -4.08 8.56 -16.77
CA VAL A 125 -4.02 8.41 -18.24
C VAL A 125 -5.44 8.39 -18.80
N GLU A 126 -5.61 8.63 -20.11
CA GLU A 126 -6.93 8.57 -20.76
C GLU A 126 -8.02 9.39 -20.06
N GLU A 127 -7.71 10.57 -19.52
CA GLU A 127 -8.68 11.41 -18.80
C GLU A 127 -9.33 10.70 -17.59
N ALA A 128 -8.61 9.75 -16.98
CA ALA A 128 -9.13 8.95 -15.87
C ALA A 128 -9.49 9.78 -14.63
N GLY A 129 -10.63 9.45 -14.03
CA GLY A 129 -11.10 10.07 -12.79
C GLY A 129 -10.50 9.39 -11.56
N LEU A 130 -9.82 10.14 -10.70
CA LEU A 130 -9.16 9.62 -9.50
C LEU A 130 -10.04 9.73 -8.25
N TYR A 131 -10.23 8.59 -7.60
CA TYR A 131 -10.91 8.45 -6.32
C TYR A 131 -9.90 7.93 -5.31
N ALA A 132 -9.49 8.80 -4.39
CA ALA A 132 -8.52 8.49 -3.34
C ALA A 132 -9.17 8.79 -1.98
N PRO A 133 -9.57 7.77 -1.21
CA PRO A 133 -10.22 7.97 0.07
C PRO A 133 -9.21 8.32 1.16
N LEU A 134 -9.64 9.15 2.10
CA LEU A 134 -9.01 9.29 3.41
C LEU A 134 -9.62 8.25 4.33
N TYR A 135 -8.78 7.40 4.92
CA TYR A 135 -9.20 6.35 5.83
C TYR A 135 -8.38 6.41 7.12
N ARG A 136 -8.88 5.78 8.20
CA ARG A 136 -8.12 5.68 9.46
C ARG A 136 -7.00 4.66 9.31
N GLN A 137 -5.98 5.06 8.55
CA GLN A 137 -4.79 4.30 8.22
C GLN A 137 -4.13 3.75 9.48
N ALA A 138 -3.78 2.47 9.48
CA ALA A 138 -3.01 1.90 10.58
C ALA A 138 -1.62 2.52 10.57
N ALA A 139 -1.10 2.83 11.76
CA ALA A 139 0.21 3.42 11.92
C ALA A 139 1.31 2.54 11.29
N LEU A 140 2.38 3.15 10.79
CA LEU A 140 3.60 2.46 10.36
C LEU A 140 4.12 1.52 11.47
N TYR A 141 3.97 1.93 12.73
CA TYR A 141 4.24 1.11 13.89
C TYR A 141 3.64 -0.28 13.83
N THR A 142 2.41 -0.40 13.32
CA THR A 142 1.73 -1.68 13.21
C THR A 142 2.49 -2.63 12.30
N PHE A 143 3.22 -2.17 11.28
CA PHE A 143 4.05 -3.00 10.39
C PHE A 143 5.46 -3.28 10.94
N MET A 144 5.82 -2.71 12.10
CA MET A 144 7.11 -2.98 12.77
C MET A 144 7.05 -4.21 13.68
N ASN A 145 5.85 -4.62 14.08
CA ASN A 145 5.60 -5.74 14.96
C ASN A 145 4.40 -6.56 14.46
N ASN A 146 4.19 -7.76 15.00
CA ASN A 146 3.06 -8.62 14.63
C ASN A 146 2.27 -9.04 15.88
N ARG A 147 2.11 -8.10 16.82
CA ARG A 147 1.22 -8.30 17.97
C ARG A 147 -0.21 -8.28 17.49
N GLU A 148 -1.10 -8.94 18.23
CA GLU A 148 -2.53 -8.99 17.92
C GLU A 148 -3.12 -7.58 17.73
N ASP A 149 -2.79 -6.63 18.60
CA ASP A 149 -3.23 -5.23 18.49
C ASP A 149 -2.84 -4.58 17.15
N ALA A 150 -1.62 -4.86 16.66
CA ALA A 150 -1.17 -4.35 15.38
C ALA A 150 -1.92 -5.00 14.21
N VAL A 151 -2.27 -6.29 14.32
CA VAL A 151 -3.10 -6.97 13.33
C VAL A 151 -4.52 -6.39 13.32
N LEU A 152 -5.12 -6.18 14.50
CA LEU A 152 -6.46 -5.59 14.63
C LEU A 152 -6.50 -4.17 14.07
N ALA A 153 -5.48 -3.34 14.32
CA ALA A 153 -5.37 -2.00 13.75
C ALA A 153 -5.31 -2.01 12.20
N ARG A 154 -4.57 -2.94 11.60
CA ARG A 154 -4.53 -3.11 10.14
C ARG A 154 -5.89 -3.55 9.60
N ARG A 155 -6.58 -4.47 10.27
CA ARG A 155 -7.94 -4.91 9.86
C ARG A 155 -8.96 -3.79 10.00
N PHE A 156 -8.88 -2.98 11.06
CA PHE A 156 -9.74 -1.82 11.26
C PHE A 156 -9.58 -0.80 10.12
N ALA A 157 -8.34 -0.52 9.69
CA ALA A 157 -8.10 0.36 8.54
C ALA A 157 -8.71 -0.18 7.25
N TYR A 158 -8.72 -1.51 7.07
CA TYR A 158 -9.35 -2.14 5.91
C TYR A 158 -10.86 -1.91 5.85
N GLU A 159 -11.57 -1.90 6.99
CA GLU A 159 -13.01 -1.66 7.01
C GLU A 159 -13.39 -0.27 6.47
N ASP A 160 -12.59 0.75 6.76
CA ASP A 160 -12.76 2.07 6.16
C ASP A 160 -12.55 2.04 4.63
N VAL A 161 -11.50 1.36 4.16
CA VAL A 161 -11.23 1.21 2.71
C VAL A 161 -12.36 0.46 2.02
N ARG A 162 -12.96 -0.54 2.69
CA ARG A 162 -14.11 -1.28 2.18
C ARG A 162 -15.35 -0.39 2.05
N ARG A 163 -15.66 0.44 3.06
CA ARG A 163 -16.74 1.44 2.99
C ARG A 163 -16.49 2.47 1.89
N ALA A 164 -15.25 2.94 1.73
CA ALA A 164 -14.88 3.84 0.65
C ALA A 164 -15.08 3.21 -0.74
N PHE A 165 -14.73 1.94 -0.89
CA PHE A 165 -14.90 1.21 -2.14
C PHE A 165 -16.38 1.03 -2.51
N ASP A 166 -17.26 0.81 -1.53
CA ASP A 166 -18.71 0.76 -1.75
C ASP A 166 -19.23 2.10 -2.27
N ALA A 167 -18.86 3.21 -1.62
CA ALA A 167 -19.20 4.55 -2.09
C ALA A 167 -18.60 4.86 -3.49
N PHE A 168 -17.41 4.36 -3.79
CA PHE A 168 -16.79 4.48 -5.11
C PHE A 168 -17.60 3.73 -6.18
N ARG A 169 -18.04 2.50 -5.90
CA ARG A 169 -18.85 1.69 -6.81
C ARG A 169 -20.14 2.41 -7.19
N ASP A 170 -20.83 2.99 -6.21
CA ASP A 170 -22.05 3.79 -6.44
C ASP A 170 -21.79 5.00 -7.35
N GLN A 171 -20.62 5.63 -7.21
CA GLN A 171 -20.25 6.82 -7.98
C GLN A 171 -19.86 6.54 -9.42
N ILE A 172 -19.22 5.40 -9.69
CA ILE A 172 -18.80 5.03 -11.05
C ILE A 172 -19.89 4.28 -11.83
N GLY A 173 -20.92 3.79 -11.12
CA GLY A 173 -22.02 3.02 -11.68
C GLY A 173 -21.57 1.68 -12.26
N ASP A 174 -22.44 1.10 -13.10
CA ASP A 174 -22.31 -0.29 -13.57
C ASP A 174 -21.68 -0.41 -14.96
N GLU A 175 -21.32 0.70 -15.61
CA GLU A 175 -20.76 0.67 -16.98
C GLU A 175 -19.29 1.03 -17.06
N ARG A 176 -18.78 1.77 -16.08
CA ARG A 176 -17.45 2.38 -16.15
C ARG A 176 -16.37 1.35 -15.82
N ALA A 177 -15.37 1.26 -16.69
CA ALA A 177 -14.15 0.51 -16.41
C ALA A 177 -13.38 1.16 -15.27
N PHE A 178 -12.67 0.36 -14.47
CA PHE A 178 -11.86 0.89 -13.39
C PHE A 178 -10.51 0.20 -13.21
N VAL A 179 -9.59 0.89 -12.54
CA VAL A 179 -8.32 0.36 -12.06
C VAL A 179 -8.32 0.41 -10.54
N LEU A 180 -7.97 -0.70 -9.90
CA LEU A 180 -7.66 -0.72 -8.47
C LEU A 180 -6.16 -0.51 -8.30
N VAL A 181 -5.75 0.50 -7.53
CA VAL A 181 -4.34 0.74 -7.21
C VAL A 181 -4.17 0.79 -5.71
N GLY A 182 -3.31 -0.06 -5.17
CA GLY A 182 -2.92 -0.04 -3.77
C GLY A 182 -1.40 0.04 -3.65
N VAL A 183 -0.91 0.82 -2.69
CA VAL A 183 0.55 0.94 -2.43
C VAL A 183 0.87 0.69 -0.96
N GLY A 184 1.83 -0.18 -0.66
CA GLY A 184 2.22 -0.52 0.72
C GLY A 184 1.03 -1.05 1.54
N GLN A 185 0.62 -0.35 2.59
CA GLN A 185 -0.62 -0.67 3.31
C GLN A 185 -1.85 -0.66 2.38
N GLY A 186 -1.92 0.28 1.43
CA GLY A 186 -3.01 0.31 0.47
C GLY A 186 -3.03 -0.90 -0.46
N ALA A 187 -1.89 -1.52 -0.74
CA ALA A 187 -1.83 -2.79 -1.48
C ALA A 187 -2.34 -3.96 -0.64
N LEU A 188 -2.06 -3.97 0.68
CA LEU A 188 -2.68 -4.94 1.60
C LEU A 188 -4.22 -4.78 1.61
N HIS A 189 -4.74 -3.56 1.65
CA HIS A 189 -6.19 -3.33 1.63
C HIS A 189 -6.82 -3.57 0.26
N GLY A 190 -6.14 -3.22 -0.83
CA GLY A 190 -6.55 -3.55 -2.19
C GLY A 190 -6.64 -5.07 -2.40
N LEU A 191 -5.72 -5.85 -1.81
CA LEU A 191 -5.84 -7.31 -1.80
C LEU A 191 -7.08 -7.79 -1.03
N GLY A 192 -7.44 -7.13 0.08
CA GLY A 192 -8.68 -7.39 0.79
C GLY A 192 -9.91 -7.10 -0.07
N LEU A 193 -9.95 -5.97 -0.79
CA LEU A 193 -11.03 -5.65 -1.73
C LEU A 193 -11.15 -6.69 -2.85
N LEU A 194 -10.02 -7.19 -3.36
CA LEU A 194 -10.03 -8.28 -4.33
C LEU A 194 -10.67 -9.55 -3.76
N ILE A 195 -10.46 -9.86 -2.48
CA ILE A 195 -11.01 -11.07 -1.84
C ILE A 195 -12.50 -10.90 -1.51
N ASP A 196 -12.87 -9.78 -0.89
CA ASP A 196 -14.19 -9.60 -0.29
C ASP A 196 -15.23 -9.02 -1.27
N GLU A 197 -14.80 -8.20 -2.24
CA GLU A 197 -15.71 -7.39 -3.07
C GLU A 197 -15.61 -7.76 -4.56
N ILE A 198 -14.40 -7.73 -5.14
CA ILE A 198 -14.22 -7.91 -6.59
C ILE A 198 -14.22 -9.40 -6.97
N GLY A 199 -13.47 -10.23 -6.25
CA GLY A 199 -13.35 -11.67 -6.47
C GLY A 199 -14.69 -12.40 -6.58
N PRO A 200 -15.66 -12.18 -5.67
CA PRO A 200 -16.98 -12.83 -5.76
C PRO A 200 -17.93 -12.19 -6.80
N ASN A 201 -17.65 -10.99 -7.32
CA ASN A 201 -18.57 -10.23 -8.16
C ASN A 201 -18.12 -10.21 -9.64
N GLU A 202 -18.85 -10.93 -10.51
CA GLU A 202 -18.51 -11.05 -11.94
C GLU A 202 -18.53 -9.72 -12.69
N ASP A 203 -19.46 -8.81 -12.37
CA ASP A 203 -19.52 -7.49 -13.00
C ASP A 203 -18.27 -6.66 -12.67
N LEU A 204 -17.86 -6.63 -11.40
CA LEU A 204 -16.64 -5.93 -10.99
C LEU A 204 -15.40 -6.53 -11.64
N ARG A 205 -15.31 -7.87 -11.72
CA ARG A 205 -14.21 -8.53 -12.46
C ARG A 205 -14.22 -8.15 -13.94
N GLY A 206 -15.39 -8.08 -14.56
CA GLY A 206 -15.57 -7.71 -15.97
C GLY A 206 -15.14 -6.29 -16.30
N ARG A 207 -15.31 -5.34 -15.37
CA ARG A 207 -14.98 -3.92 -15.58
C ARG A 207 -13.59 -3.51 -15.10
N MET A 208 -12.93 -4.35 -14.31
CA MET A 208 -11.59 -4.05 -13.82
C MET A 208 -10.55 -4.21 -14.94
N ALA A 209 -9.84 -3.13 -15.30
CA ALA A 209 -8.72 -3.22 -16.25
C ALA A 209 -7.57 -4.05 -15.67
N ALA A 210 -7.14 -3.71 -14.45
CA ALA A 210 -6.20 -4.47 -13.65
C ALA A 210 -6.21 -3.97 -12.19
N ALA A 211 -5.70 -4.81 -11.28
CA ALA A 211 -5.37 -4.40 -9.91
C ALA A 211 -3.86 -4.29 -9.71
N TYR A 212 -3.36 -3.11 -9.40
CA TYR A 212 -1.94 -2.84 -9.13
C TYR A 212 -1.68 -2.81 -7.62
N LEU A 213 -1.08 -3.87 -7.09
CA LEU A 213 -0.72 -4.04 -5.68
C LEU A 213 0.79 -3.82 -5.51
N LEU A 214 1.17 -2.57 -5.26
CA LEU A 214 2.57 -2.12 -5.29
C LEU A 214 3.19 -2.10 -3.90
N GLU A 215 4.48 -2.45 -3.80
CA GLU A 215 5.28 -2.34 -2.58
C GLU A 215 4.75 -3.15 -1.38
N ALA A 216 3.96 -4.20 -1.62
CA ALA A 216 3.52 -5.17 -0.61
C ALA A 216 3.53 -6.61 -1.14
N PRO A 217 3.90 -7.61 -0.32
CA PRO A 217 3.79 -9.02 -0.65
C PRO A 217 2.35 -9.50 -0.88
N VAL A 218 2.12 -10.18 -2.00
CA VAL A 218 0.84 -10.81 -2.37
C VAL A 218 1.02 -12.33 -2.41
N PRO A 219 0.46 -13.08 -1.45
CA PRO A 219 0.59 -14.54 -1.41
C PRO A 219 -0.03 -15.26 -2.61
N MET A 220 0.66 -16.28 -3.14
CA MET A 220 0.24 -17.01 -4.35
C MET A 220 -0.89 -18.01 -4.09
N ASP A 221 -1.04 -18.48 -2.86
CA ASP A 221 -2.09 -19.42 -2.45
C ASP A 221 -3.51 -18.83 -2.60
N LEU A 222 -3.64 -17.50 -2.55
CA LEU A 222 -4.91 -16.79 -2.77
C LEU A 222 -5.51 -17.04 -4.16
N PHE A 223 -4.66 -17.20 -5.18
CA PHE A 223 -5.09 -17.48 -6.56
C PHE A 223 -5.50 -18.93 -6.81
N SER A 224 -5.35 -19.80 -5.81
CA SER A 224 -5.96 -21.14 -5.78
C SER A 224 -7.21 -21.22 -4.89
N GLY A 225 -7.64 -20.09 -4.33
CA GLY A 225 -8.79 -19.98 -3.44
C GLY A 225 -9.67 -18.77 -3.80
N PRO A 226 -9.74 -17.73 -2.95
CA PRO A 226 -10.67 -16.61 -3.14
C PRO A 226 -10.45 -15.81 -4.43
N LEU A 227 -9.26 -15.85 -5.03
CA LEU A 227 -8.92 -15.13 -6.26
C LEU A 227 -8.81 -16.04 -7.49
N LEU A 228 -9.46 -17.21 -7.47
CA LEU A 228 -9.42 -18.17 -8.59
C LEU A 228 -9.81 -17.53 -9.93
N ASP A 229 -10.86 -16.70 -9.92
CA ASP A 229 -11.40 -16.02 -11.10
C ASP A 229 -10.80 -14.61 -11.32
N THR A 230 -9.76 -14.24 -10.57
CA THR A 230 -9.02 -12.97 -10.74
C THR A 230 -7.52 -13.27 -10.72
N PRO A 231 -7.00 -13.91 -11.78
CA PRO A 231 -5.65 -14.45 -11.77
C PRO A 231 -4.59 -13.35 -11.83
N PRO A 232 -3.32 -13.68 -11.53
CA PRO A 232 -2.22 -12.76 -11.80
C PRO A 232 -2.06 -12.54 -13.31
N CYS A 233 -1.70 -11.32 -13.71
CA CYS A 233 -1.35 -11.06 -15.10
C CYS A 233 -0.09 -11.86 -15.49
N THR A 234 -0.12 -12.44 -16.69
CA THR A 234 0.97 -13.25 -17.24
C THR A 234 1.66 -12.57 -18.41
N GLU A 235 0.88 -11.85 -19.21
CA GLU A 235 1.31 -11.16 -20.39
C GLU A 235 1.03 -9.64 -20.28
N PRO A 236 1.76 -8.84 -21.06
CA PRO A 236 1.59 -7.40 -21.07
C PRO A 236 0.16 -6.97 -21.48
N GLU A 237 -0.51 -7.74 -22.35
CA GLU A 237 -1.85 -7.45 -22.89
C GLU A 237 -3.01 -7.94 -22.00
N ASP A 238 -2.73 -8.73 -20.96
CA ASP A 238 -3.78 -9.26 -20.08
C ASP A 238 -4.59 -8.12 -19.43
N VAL A 239 -5.89 -8.34 -19.21
CA VAL A 239 -6.75 -7.44 -18.41
C VAL A 239 -7.53 -8.26 -17.40
N ARG A 240 -8.28 -7.60 -16.50
CA ARG A 240 -9.09 -8.25 -15.46
C ARG A 240 -8.24 -9.13 -14.52
N CYS A 241 -6.98 -8.73 -14.31
CA CYS A 241 -5.96 -9.52 -13.63
C CYS A 241 -5.21 -8.70 -12.56
N VAL A 242 -4.44 -9.40 -11.72
CA VAL A 242 -3.70 -8.80 -10.60
C VAL A 242 -2.22 -8.64 -10.93
N ILE A 243 -1.69 -7.44 -10.68
CA ILE A 243 -0.28 -7.09 -10.75
C ILE A 243 0.22 -6.87 -9.34
N GLY A 244 1.34 -7.53 -8.98
CA GLY A 244 1.93 -7.38 -7.65
C GLY A 244 3.46 -7.40 -7.72
N TYR A 245 4.09 -6.51 -6.96
CA TYR A 245 5.52 -6.59 -6.68
C TYR A 245 5.89 -5.84 -5.39
N ALA A 246 6.95 -6.31 -4.72
CA ALA A 246 7.61 -5.57 -3.66
C ALA A 246 9.12 -5.46 -3.99
N THR A 247 9.63 -4.22 -4.05
CA THR A 247 11.02 -4.00 -4.44
C THR A 247 12.00 -4.28 -3.30
N ALA A 248 13.12 -4.92 -3.59
CA ALA A 248 14.24 -5.04 -2.66
C ALA A 248 15.57 -4.99 -3.41
N ARG A 249 16.65 -4.66 -2.70
CA ARG A 249 18.01 -4.86 -3.21
C ARG A 249 18.57 -6.12 -2.60
N SER A 250 19.32 -6.90 -3.38
CA SER A 250 19.93 -8.15 -2.92
C SER A 250 20.84 -7.98 -1.70
N ASN A 251 21.42 -6.79 -1.51
CA ASN A 251 22.26 -6.46 -0.36
C ASN A 251 21.51 -5.83 0.81
N ASP A 252 20.19 -5.64 0.72
CA ASP A 252 19.31 -5.10 1.76
C ASP A 252 18.62 -6.25 2.52
N ARG A 253 19.41 -6.95 3.34
CA ARG A 253 18.95 -8.16 4.06
C ARG A 253 17.78 -7.86 5.00
N GLY A 254 17.74 -6.67 5.59
CA GLY A 254 16.68 -6.26 6.52
C GLY A 254 15.34 -6.13 5.80
N ARG A 255 15.31 -5.43 4.66
CA ARG A 255 14.09 -5.31 3.86
C ARG A 255 13.66 -6.63 3.23
N VAL A 256 14.59 -7.45 2.74
CA VAL A 256 14.25 -8.79 2.23
C VAL A 256 13.54 -9.59 3.33
N TYR A 257 14.15 -9.71 4.52
CA TYR A 257 13.55 -10.42 5.65
C TYR A 257 12.19 -9.81 6.09
N ALA A 258 12.07 -8.48 6.06
CA ALA A 258 10.82 -7.81 6.39
C ALA A 258 9.68 -8.19 5.44
N LEU A 259 9.98 -8.36 4.14
CA LEU A 259 8.99 -8.68 3.10
C LEU A 259 8.72 -10.18 2.96
N SER A 260 9.71 -11.05 3.16
CA SER A 260 9.56 -12.50 2.95
C SER A 260 9.13 -13.28 4.19
N ASP A 261 9.57 -12.87 5.37
CA ASP A 261 9.41 -13.68 6.60
C ASP A 261 8.50 -12.99 7.62
N ARG A 262 8.58 -11.66 7.72
CA ARG A 262 7.89 -10.89 8.77
C ARG A 262 6.59 -10.27 8.32
N TRP A 263 6.40 -10.06 7.03
CA TRP A 263 5.17 -9.46 6.50
C TRP A 263 4.00 -10.39 6.77
N MET A 264 2.86 -9.80 7.14
CA MET A 264 1.59 -10.52 7.22
C MET A 264 0.64 -10.00 6.15
N SER A 265 -0.05 -10.91 5.48
CA SER A 265 -1.02 -10.61 4.43
C SER A 265 -2.25 -11.51 4.57
N TRP A 266 -3.28 -11.24 3.77
CA TRP A 266 -4.53 -11.99 3.80
C TRP A 266 -4.30 -13.47 3.56
N THR A 267 -5.04 -14.29 4.30
CA THR A 267 -5.17 -15.74 4.09
C THR A 267 -6.45 -16.03 3.31
N PRO A 268 -6.58 -17.24 2.72
CA PRO A 268 -7.85 -17.68 2.13
C PRO A 268 -9.05 -17.66 3.09
N THR A 269 -8.81 -17.62 4.41
CA THR A 269 -9.86 -17.59 5.43
C THR A 269 -10.24 -16.18 5.88
N GLY A 270 -9.69 -15.12 5.28
CA GLY A 270 -9.97 -13.74 5.67
C GLY A 270 -9.23 -13.28 6.93
N GLU A 271 -8.17 -13.97 7.33
CA GLU A 271 -7.29 -13.58 8.44
C GLU A 271 -5.99 -12.94 7.92
N LEU A 272 -5.24 -12.27 8.79
CA LEU A 272 -3.88 -11.82 8.46
C LEU A 272 -2.86 -12.75 9.12
N ASP A 273 -2.00 -13.35 8.30
CA ASP A 273 -0.93 -14.24 8.77
C ASP A 273 0.36 -14.04 7.96
N TYR A 274 1.47 -14.57 8.46
CA TYR A 274 2.78 -14.51 7.83
C TYR A 274 2.74 -15.01 6.39
N VAL A 275 3.52 -14.34 5.54
CA VAL A 275 3.65 -14.71 4.12
C VAL A 275 4.73 -15.79 3.87
N GLU A 276 5.50 -16.12 4.91
CA GLU A 276 6.57 -17.12 4.85
C GLU A 276 6.05 -18.45 4.30
N GLY A 277 6.73 -18.99 3.28
CA GLY A 277 6.40 -20.28 2.69
C GLY A 277 5.16 -20.32 1.79
N ARG A 278 4.43 -19.20 1.62
CA ARG A 278 3.19 -19.15 0.81
C ARG A 278 3.43 -18.84 -0.67
N GLY A 279 4.67 -18.52 -1.04
CA GLY A 279 5.03 -18.01 -2.37
C GLY A 279 4.45 -16.61 -2.59
N LEU A 280 5.20 -15.71 -3.23
CA LEU A 280 4.74 -14.34 -3.46
C LEU A 280 4.64 -14.03 -4.95
N LEU A 281 3.60 -13.30 -5.34
CA LEU A 281 3.46 -12.77 -6.68
C LEU A 281 4.53 -11.71 -6.93
N CYS A 282 5.23 -11.84 -8.05
CA CYS A 282 6.11 -10.83 -8.59
C CYS A 282 5.90 -10.71 -10.10
N ILE A 283 5.51 -9.52 -10.55
CA ILE A 283 5.47 -9.12 -11.95
C ILE A 283 6.50 -8.02 -12.13
N ASN A 284 7.42 -8.21 -13.09
CA ASN A 284 8.51 -7.28 -13.34
C ASN A 284 8.00 -6.09 -14.20
N PRO A 285 7.96 -4.84 -13.71
CA PRO A 285 7.42 -3.70 -14.46
C PRO A 285 8.21 -3.32 -15.72
N LEU A 286 9.40 -3.90 -15.93
CA LEU A 286 10.19 -3.70 -17.14
C LEU A 286 9.82 -4.70 -18.25
N LEU A 287 9.14 -5.79 -17.90
CA LEU A 287 8.75 -6.87 -18.82
C LEU A 287 7.24 -7.08 -18.88
N TRP A 288 6.51 -6.73 -17.82
CA TRP A 288 5.09 -7.03 -17.60
C TRP A 288 4.77 -8.53 -17.65
N THR A 289 5.72 -9.35 -17.19
CA THR A 289 5.59 -10.80 -17.07
C THR A 289 6.00 -11.25 -15.67
N ARG A 290 5.66 -12.50 -15.36
CA ARG A 290 6.03 -13.19 -14.12
C ARG A 290 7.37 -13.94 -14.21
N THR A 291 8.08 -13.82 -15.32
CA THR A 291 9.32 -14.59 -15.51
C THR A 291 10.41 -14.09 -14.57
N GLU A 292 11.31 -14.98 -14.19
CA GLU A 292 12.51 -14.62 -13.43
C GLU A 292 13.63 -14.13 -14.36
N ASP A 293 13.32 -13.70 -15.59
CA ASP A 293 14.32 -13.16 -16.50
C ASP A 293 14.82 -11.80 -16.00
N PHE A 294 16.13 -11.59 -16.14
CA PHE A 294 16.72 -10.30 -15.82
C PHE A 294 16.35 -9.26 -16.89
N ALA A 295 15.65 -8.20 -16.47
CA ALA A 295 15.32 -7.07 -17.31
C ALA A 295 16.44 -6.01 -17.23
N PRO A 296 17.22 -5.78 -18.31
CA PRO A 296 18.29 -4.79 -18.28
C PRO A 296 17.74 -3.37 -18.22
N ALA A 297 18.54 -2.46 -17.64
CA ALA A 297 18.15 -1.05 -17.46
C ALA A 297 17.65 -0.36 -18.74
N ARG A 298 18.09 -0.77 -19.94
CA ARG A 298 17.59 -0.19 -21.21
C ARG A 298 16.08 -0.34 -21.42
N LEU A 299 15.41 -1.25 -20.72
CA LEU A 299 13.96 -1.45 -20.78
C LEU A 299 13.18 -0.54 -19.82
N HIS A 300 13.85 0.03 -18.82
CA HIS A 300 13.25 0.90 -17.83
C HIS A 300 12.88 2.27 -18.44
N ARG A 301 11.58 2.50 -18.62
CA ARG A 301 11.01 3.70 -19.26
C ARG A 301 11.23 4.94 -18.41
N GLY A 302 11.16 4.80 -17.09
CA GLY A 302 11.73 5.78 -16.19
C GLY A 302 11.05 5.86 -14.84
N GLY A 303 11.89 6.14 -13.83
CA GLY A 303 11.43 6.55 -12.51
C GLY A 303 11.23 8.05 -12.45
N ALA A 304 10.59 8.51 -11.38
CA ALA A 304 10.40 9.92 -11.08
C ALA A 304 10.49 10.16 -9.57
N ALA A 305 11.04 11.32 -9.19
CA ALA A 305 10.89 11.88 -7.86
C ALA A 305 9.98 13.11 -8.01
N ALA A 306 8.69 12.90 -7.85
CA ALA A 306 7.63 13.87 -8.16
C ALA A 306 7.18 14.69 -6.94
N GLN A 307 7.95 14.70 -5.85
CA GLN A 307 7.58 15.43 -4.65
C GLN A 307 7.35 16.93 -4.93
N GLY A 308 6.23 17.45 -4.46
CA GLY A 308 5.82 18.85 -4.60
C GLY A 308 5.27 19.23 -5.98
N LEU A 309 5.06 18.26 -6.87
CA LEU A 309 4.36 18.48 -8.13
C LEU A 309 2.85 18.36 -7.93
N SER A 310 2.06 19.12 -8.69
CA SER A 310 0.62 18.90 -8.75
C SER A 310 0.30 17.65 -9.57
N LEU A 311 -0.91 17.09 -9.40
CA LEU A 311 -1.37 15.95 -10.21
C LEU A 311 -1.48 16.26 -11.71
N ALA A 312 -1.54 17.54 -12.09
CA ALA A 312 -1.55 17.97 -13.49
C ALA A 312 -0.14 18.07 -14.09
N ASP A 313 0.90 18.11 -13.26
CA ASP A 313 2.27 18.23 -13.71
C ASP A 313 2.85 16.85 -14.03
N THR A 314 3.55 16.74 -15.17
CA THR A 314 4.30 15.54 -15.50
C THR A 314 5.77 15.70 -15.08
N PRO A 315 6.32 14.84 -14.21
CA PRO A 315 7.74 14.91 -13.83
C PRO A 315 8.66 14.63 -15.03
N SER A 316 9.93 15.03 -14.94
CA SER A 316 10.91 14.64 -15.95
C SER A 316 11.26 13.15 -15.83
N PRO A 317 11.17 12.35 -16.92
CA PRO A 317 11.51 10.94 -16.87
C PRO A 317 12.99 10.72 -16.56
N MET A 318 13.27 9.80 -15.64
CA MET A 318 14.61 9.27 -15.40
C MET A 318 14.71 7.86 -16.00
N PRO A 319 14.95 7.70 -17.31
CA PRO A 319 15.04 6.39 -17.95
C PRO A 319 16.32 5.66 -17.57
N SER A 320 16.34 4.35 -17.80
CA SER A 320 17.57 3.52 -17.72
C SER A 320 18.34 3.59 -16.40
N GLN A 321 17.63 3.81 -15.29
CA GLN A 321 18.23 3.94 -13.96
C GLN A 321 18.71 2.63 -13.34
N MET A 322 18.06 1.50 -13.64
CA MET A 322 18.32 0.20 -13.03
C MET A 322 17.70 -0.94 -13.85
N GLY A 323 18.31 -2.12 -13.79
CA GLY A 323 17.63 -3.37 -14.13
C GLY A 323 16.84 -3.95 -12.95
N ALA A 324 15.95 -4.90 -13.25
CA ALA A 324 15.12 -5.57 -12.27
C ALA A 324 14.88 -7.04 -12.64
N GLN A 325 14.69 -7.89 -11.65
CA GLN A 325 14.43 -9.32 -11.81
C GLN A 325 13.56 -9.84 -10.66
N CYS A 326 12.54 -10.62 -10.97
CA CYS A 326 11.81 -11.35 -9.93
C CYS A 326 12.70 -12.49 -9.40
N GLN A 327 12.83 -12.60 -8.07
CA GLN A 327 13.55 -13.69 -7.41
C GLN A 327 12.81 -14.06 -6.13
N ASN A 328 12.36 -15.32 -6.02
CA ASN A 328 11.61 -15.81 -4.86
C ASN A 328 10.41 -14.93 -4.48
N GLY A 329 9.71 -14.40 -5.50
CA GLY A 329 8.53 -13.55 -5.31
C GLY A 329 8.82 -12.10 -4.86
N LEU A 330 10.08 -11.67 -4.82
CA LEU A 330 10.45 -10.26 -4.62
C LEU A 330 11.04 -9.68 -5.92
N LEU A 331 10.80 -8.39 -6.17
CA LEU A 331 11.37 -7.67 -7.29
C LEU A 331 12.74 -7.13 -6.91
N MET A 332 13.78 -7.89 -7.26
CA MET A 332 15.17 -7.52 -7.01
C MET A 332 15.60 -6.45 -8.01
N ILE A 333 15.99 -5.28 -7.49
CA ILE A 333 16.44 -4.15 -8.31
C ILE A 333 17.94 -3.91 -8.15
N GLU A 334 18.57 -3.45 -9.24
CA GLU A 334 19.89 -2.85 -9.16
C GLU A 334 19.83 -1.52 -8.40
N ARG A 335 21.00 -1.00 -7.98
CA ARG A 335 21.05 0.33 -7.36
C ARG A 335 20.72 1.40 -8.42
N PRO A 336 19.69 2.25 -8.21
CA PRO A 336 19.39 3.32 -9.16
C PRO A 336 20.58 4.27 -9.36
N ARG A 337 20.84 4.66 -10.62
CA ARG A 337 21.94 5.56 -10.98
C ARG A 337 21.80 6.94 -10.35
N SER A 338 20.61 7.54 -10.41
CA SER A 338 20.28 8.80 -9.75
C SER A 338 20.19 8.64 -8.24
N ARG A 339 20.64 9.65 -7.49
CA ARG A 339 20.44 9.71 -6.04
C ARG A 339 19.00 10.04 -5.66
N ALA A 340 18.25 10.72 -6.54
CA ALA A 340 16.85 11.08 -6.29
C ALA A 340 15.94 9.85 -6.19
N LEU A 341 16.34 8.72 -6.79
CA LEU A 341 15.62 7.45 -6.74
C LEU A 341 16.24 6.47 -5.73
N ARG A 342 16.88 6.96 -4.67
CA ARG A 342 17.47 6.12 -3.63
C ARG A 342 16.80 6.40 -2.30
N ARG A 343 16.38 5.34 -1.61
CA ARG A 343 15.75 5.42 -0.29
C ARG A 343 16.62 6.26 0.68
N PRO A 344 16.01 7.16 1.46
CA PRO A 344 16.68 7.85 2.56
C PRO A 344 17.34 6.89 3.56
N GLY A 345 18.32 7.38 4.33
CA GLY A 345 18.98 6.61 5.39
C GLY A 345 18.36 6.81 6.77
N ARG A 346 17.02 6.80 6.88
CA ARG A 346 16.28 7.08 8.13
C ARG A 346 15.81 5.79 8.80
N LEU A 347 15.48 5.86 10.10
CA LEU A 347 14.91 4.72 10.84
C LEU A 347 13.51 4.39 10.32
N GLY A 348 13.21 3.11 10.16
CA GLY A 348 11.92 2.64 9.64
C GLY A 348 11.69 2.85 8.14
N GLU A 349 12.65 3.44 7.42
CA GLU A 349 12.55 3.71 5.98
C GLU A 349 12.46 2.43 5.14
N ASP A 350 12.94 1.31 5.67
CA ASP A 350 12.83 -0.02 5.09
C ASP A 350 11.38 -0.53 5.01
N ARG A 351 10.50 0.01 5.87
CA ARG A 351 9.06 -0.32 5.94
C ARG A 351 8.16 0.74 5.29
N ARG A 352 8.67 1.94 5.05
CA ARG A 352 7.93 2.99 4.34
C ARG A 352 7.92 2.75 2.84
N VAL A 353 6.91 3.30 2.19
CA VAL A 353 6.94 3.50 0.74
C VAL A 353 7.95 4.63 0.44
N ALA A 354 8.70 4.50 -0.66
CA ALA A 354 9.75 5.47 -0.97
C ALA A 354 9.14 6.82 -1.41
N PRO A 355 9.80 7.98 -1.17
CA PRO A 355 9.30 9.29 -1.59
C PRO A 355 9.57 9.57 -3.09
N PHE A 356 9.56 8.52 -3.91
CA PHE A 356 9.76 8.53 -5.35
C PHE A 356 9.19 7.24 -5.93
N ASN A 357 8.81 7.25 -7.20
CA ASN A 357 8.39 6.04 -7.90
C ASN A 357 9.49 5.55 -8.84
N LEU A 358 9.93 4.31 -8.60
CA LEU A 358 10.96 3.65 -9.38
C LEU A 358 10.55 3.30 -10.81
N PHE A 359 9.25 3.19 -11.06
CA PHE A 359 8.68 2.68 -12.32
C PHE A 359 7.58 3.60 -12.84
N TYR A 360 7.65 4.91 -12.54
CA TYR A 360 6.61 5.90 -12.84
C TYR A 360 6.09 5.79 -14.28
N PHE A 361 6.99 5.87 -15.26
CA PHE A 361 6.65 5.86 -16.68
C PHE A 361 6.41 4.45 -17.22
N ASP A 362 6.88 3.42 -16.53
CA ASP A 362 6.53 2.04 -16.85
C ASP A 362 5.06 1.77 -16.47
N LEU A 363 4.65 2.15 -15.26
CA LEU A 363 3.27 2.06 -14.76
C LEU A 363 2.31 2.87 -15.64
N GLN A 364 2.67 4.12 -15.96
CA GLN A 364 1.85 4.97 -16.82
C GLN A 364 1.58 4.34 -18.18
N PHE A 365 2.62 3.77 -18.80
CA PHE A 365 2.47 3.13 -20.11
C PHE A 365 1.63 1.85 -20.04
N ASP A 366 1.83 1.02 -19.02
CA ASP A 366 1.07 -0.23 -18.87
C ASP A 366 -0.40 0.02 -18.52
N ALA A 367 -0.68 0.95 -17.61
CA ALA A 367 -2.03 1.34 -17.25
C ALA A 367 -2.81 1.82 -18.47
N ALA A 368 -2.24 2.74 -19.26
CA ALA A 368 -2.90 3.26 -20.47
C ALA A 368 -3.26 2.14 -21.45
N ARG A 369 -2.36 1.17 -21.65
CA ARG A 369 -2.63 0.03 -22.51
C ARG A 369 -3.77 -0.85 -21.98
N ARG A 370 -3.73 -1.25 -20.70
CA ARG A 370 -4.76 -2.16 -20.13
C ARG A 370 -6.12 -1.50 -20.05
N ILE A 371 -6.14 -0.20 -19.80
CA ILE A 371 -7.35 0.63 -19.86
C ILE A 371 -7.94 0.58 -21.28
N ALA A 372 -7.14 0.89 -22.29
CA ALA A 372 -7.61 0.87 -23.68
C ALA A 372 -8.13 -0.52 -24.09
N GLU A 373 -7.47 -1.59 -23.66
CA GLU A 373 -7.88 -2.97 -23.96
C GLU A 373 -9.21 -3.33 -23.29
N VAL A 374 -9.38 -3.04 -21.98
CA VAL A 374 -10.64 -3.37 -21.30
C VAL A 374 -11.80 -2.53 -21.83
N GLU A 375 -11.56 -1.28 -22.21
CA GLU A 375 -12.59 -0.41 -22.79
C GLU A 375 -13.03 -0.90 -24.16
N ALA A 376 -12.11 -1.39 -25.00
CA ALA A 376 -12.42 -2.02 -26.27
C ALA A 376 -13.26 -3.28 -26.08
N ILE A 377 -12.91 -4.14 -25.12
CA ILE A 377 -13.68 -5.34 -24.76
C ILE A 377 -15.09 -4.96 -24.31
N LEU A 378 -15.23 -4.00 -23.39
CA LEU A 378 -16.53 -3.56 -22.89
C LEU A 378 -17.39 -2.91 -24.00
N GLU A 379 -16.79 -2.19 -24.94
CA GLU A 379 -17.53 -1.67 -26.09
C GLU A 379 -18.05 -2.78 -27.00
N GLU A 380 -17.25 -3.81 -27.23
CA GLU A 380 -17.67 -4.99 -27.99
C GLU A 380 -18.78 -5.77 -27.28
N GLU A 381 -18.62 -6.05 -25.98
CA GLU A 381 -19.62 -6.73 -25.15
C GLU A 381 -20.96 -5.97 -25.17
N ARG A 382 -20.94 -4.63 -25.03
CA ARG A 382 -22.14 -3.78 -25.12
C ARG A 382 -22.82 -3.84 -26.50
N ARG A 383 -22.05 -4.00 -27.58
CA ARG A 383 -22.61 -4.08 -28.94
C ARG A 383 -23.42 -5.36 -29.16
N TYR A 384 -23.06 -6.45 -28.48
CA TYR A 384 -23.70 -7.75 -28.62
C TYR A 384 -24.69 -8.10 -27.49
N ALA A 385 -24.81 -7.26 -26.46
CA ALA A 385 -25.80 -7.43 -25.42
C ALA A 385 -27.23 -7.36 -25.99
N PRO A 386 -28.12 -8.33 -25.71
CA PRO A 386 -29.53 -8.23 -26.06
C PRO A 386 -30.14 -6.98 -25.43
N PRO A 387 -31.09 -6.28 -26.10
CA PRO A 387 -31.79 -5.18 -25.45
C PRO A 387 -32.41 -5.67 -24.15
N LEU A 388 -32.24 -4.91 -23.07
CA LEU A 388 -32.90 -5.17 -21.79
C LEU A 388 -34.41 -5.32 -22.07
N GLY A 389 -34.99 -6.43 -21.63
CA GLY A 389 -36.44 -6.62 -21.68
C GLY A 389 -37.16 -5.51 -20.91
N GLU A 390 -38.43 -5.26 -21.23
CA GLU A 390 -39.23 -4.32 -20.44
C GLU A 390 -39.18 -4.72 -18.96
N PRO A 391 -39.04 -3.75 -18.03
CA PRO A 391 -39.05 -4.04 -16.60
C PRO A 391 -40.35 -4.77 -16.27
N GLU A 392 -40.23 -6.01 -15.81
CA GLU A 392 -41.37 -6.81 -15.39
C GLU A 392 -41.84 -6.25 -14.05
N GLU A 393 -43.00 -5.58 -14.06
CA GLU A 393 -43.67 -5.14 -12.85
C GLU A 393 -44.05 -6.39 -12.05
N VAL A 394 -43.31 -6.65 -10.97
CA VAL A 394 -43.64 -7.76 -10.07
C VAL A 394 -44.93 -7.38 -9.35
N ASP A 395 -46.05 -7.94 -9.82
CA ASP A 395 -47.35 -7.81 -9.15
C ASP A 395 -47.19 -8.23 -7.69
N VAL A 396 -47.46 -7.29 -6.78
CA VAL A 396 -47.45 -7.54 -5.35
C VAL A 396 -48.42 -8.67 -5.05
N ALA A 397 -47.87 -9.82 -4.63
CA ALA A 397 -48.68 -10.97 -4.26
C ALA A 397 -49.74 -10.53 -3.23
N PRO A 398 -51.04 -10.84 -3.44
CA PRO A 398 -52.07 -10.47 -2.49
C PRO A 398 -51.79 -11.17 -1.17
N VAL A 399 -51.60 -10.39 -0.11
CA VAL A 399 -51.61 -10.89 1.26
C VAL A 399 -53.05 -11.30 1.56
N GLU A 400 -53.38 -12.58 1.39
CA GLU A 400 -54.63 -13.13 1.89
C GLU A 400 -54.56 -13.11 3.44
N PRO A 401 -55.43 -12.36 4.12
CA PRO A 401 -55.59 -12.51 5.56
C PRO A 401 -56.12 -13.92 5.81
N VAL A 402 -55.47 -14.67 6.69
CA VAL A 402 -56.02 -15.92 7.20
C VAL A 402 -57.26 -15.57 8.01
N ASP A 403 -58.44 -15.83 7.45
CA ASP A 403 -59.69 -15.77 8.18
C ASP A 403 -59.64 -16.80 9.32
N GLY A 404 -59.49 -16.30 10.53
CA GLY A 404 -59.65 -17.08 11.74
C GLY A 404 -61.11 -17.42 11.93
N ASP A 405 -61.49 -18.66 11.66
CA ASP A 405 -62.76 -19.22 12.13
C ASP A 405 -62.51 -20.43 13.04
N GLY A 406 -62.65 -20.14 14.33
CA GLY A 406 -63.58 -20.83 15.23
C GLY A 406 -63.49 -22.36 15.35
N GLY A 407 -62.79 -22.81 16.39
CA GLY A 407 -62.99 -24.07 17.09
C GLY A 407 -62.69 -23.90 18.57
#